data_AF-A0A151UKL7-F1
#
_entry.id   AF-A0A151UKL7-F1
#
_cell.length_a   1.000
_cell.length_b   1.000
_cell.length_c   1.000
_cell.angle_alpha   90.00
_cell.angle_beta   90.00
_cell.angle_gamma   90.00
#
_symmetry.space_group_name_H-M   'P 1'
#
loop_
_entity.id
_entity.type
_entity.pdbx_description
1 polymer ?
#
loop_
_entity_poly.entity_id
_entity_poly.type
_entity_poly.pdbx_seq_one_letter_code
_entity_poly.pdbx_strand_id
1 'polypeptide(L)' 'RLVACSSYYRSCPLGPQDQPDFLNAVVALDTALAPEMLLNHTQAIELRQGRTRKAHRF' A
#
# COMPACT_ATOMS: atom_id res chain seq x y z
N ARG A 1 10.22 12.61 5.90
CA ARG A 1 9.30 13.23 6.88
C ARG A 1 7.86 12.98 6.44
N LEU A 2 6.99 12.62 7.37
CA LEU A 2 5.55 12.59 7.12
C LEU A 2 5.00 14.03 7.06
N VAL A 3 4.35 14.39 5.94
CA VAL A 3 3.80 15.74 5.73
C VAL A 3 2.31 15.76 6.03
N ALA A 4 1.56 14.81 5.47
CA ALA A 4 0.11 14.70 5.66
C ALA A 4 -0.37 13.26 5.44
N CYS A 5 -1.52 12.94 6.02
CA CYS A 5 -2.28 11.71 5.78
C CYS A 5 -3.72 12.06 5.45
N SER A 6 -4.34 11.34 4.53
CA SER A 6 -5.79 11.40 4.34
C SER A 6 -6.54 10.70 5.48
N SER A 7 -7.85 10.90 5.54
CA SER A 7 -8.74 9.98 6.26
C SER A 7 -8.69 8.58 5.65
N TYR A 8 -9.25 7.60 6.36
CA TYR A 8 -9.46 6.26 5.86
C TYR A 8 -10.74 6.16 5.05
N TYR A 9 -10.67 5.45 3.92
CA TYR A 9 -11.79 5.21 3.03
C TYR A 9 -12.02 3.71 2.87
N ARG A 10 -13.29 3.30 2.89
CA ARG A 10 -13.70 1.94 2.53
C ARG A 10 -14.13 1.93 1.07
N SER A 11 -13.67 0.95 0.30
CA SER A 11 -14.10 0.80 -1.10
C SER A 11 -14.16 -0.67 -1.50
N CYS A 12 -15.10 -1.00 -2.37
CA CYS A 12 -15.23 -2.35 -2.93
C CYS A 12 -13.96 -2.77 -3.69
N PRO A 13 -13.63 -4.07 -3.70
CA PRO A 13 -12.50 -4.58 -4.47
C PRO A 13 -12.70 -4.37 -5.98
N LEU A 14 -11.62 -4.03 -6.66
CA LEU A 14 -11.55 -4.09 -8.11
C LEU A 14 -11.11 -5.50 -8.52
N GLY A 15 -11.92 -6.17 -9.35
CA GLY A 15 -11.71 -7.57 -9.72
C GLY A 15 -12.65 -8.52 -8.95
N PRO A 16 -12.17 -9.70 -8.51
CA PRO A 16 -12.97 -10.67 -7.79
C PRO A 16 -13.64 -10.06 -6.57
N GLN A 17 -14.93 -10.35 -6.43
CA GLN A 17 -15.79 -9.83 -5.37
C GLN A 17 -15.83 -10.75 -4.15
N ASP A 18 -15.12 -11.88 -4.19
CA ASP A 18 -15.02 -12.88 -3.12
C ASP A 18 -13.97 -12.51 -2.04
N GLN A 19 -13.53 -11.24 -2.02
CA GLN A 19 -12.62 -10.70 -1.02
C GLN A 19 -13.26 -9.51 -0.28
N PRO A 20 -12.80 -9.22 0.95
CA PRO A 20 -13.30 -8.08 1.71
C PRO A 20 -13.06 -6.74 1.03
N ASP A 21 -13.82 -5.72 1.45
CA ASP A 21 -13.56 -4.33 1.07
C ASP A 21 -12.13 -3.90 1.44
N PHE A 22 -11.56 -3.03 0.61
CA PHE A 22 -10.30 -2.39 0.92
C PHE A 22 -10.49 -1.23 1.91
N LEU A 23 -9.53 -1.10 2.83
CA LEU A 23 -9.25 0.13 3.55
C LEU A 23 -8.14 0.89 2.81
N ASN A 24 -8.47 2.04 2.23
CA ASN A 24 -7.55 2.86 1.46
C ASN A 24 -7.21 4.16 2.20
N ALA A 25 -5.97 4.62 2.02
CA ALA A 25 -5.47 5.90 2.53
C ALA A 25 -4.33 6.40 1.63
N VAL A 26 -4.05 7.70 1.70
CA VAL A 26 -2.95 8.35 0.98
C VAL A 26 -2.05 9.09 1.97
N VAL A 27 -0.75 9.00 1.74
CA VAL A 27 0.28 9.64 2.58
C VAL A 27 1.18 10.51 1.72
N ALA A 28 1.33 11.77 2.11
CA ALA A 28 2.32 12.68 1.54
C ALA A 28 3.63 12.58 2.34
N LEU A 29 4.70 12.19 1.65
CA LEU A 29 6.04 12.04 2.24
C LEU A 29 7.02 12.98 1.55
N ASP A 30 7.74 13.74 2.35
CA ASP A 30 8.92 14.49 1.91
C ASP A 30 10.16 13.64 2.18
N THR A 31 10.93 13.30 1.14
CA THR A 31 12.05 12.37 1.26
C THR A 31 13.16 12.71 0.28
N ALA A 32 14.40 12.56 0.73
CA ALA A 32 15.59 12.67 -0.11
C ALA A 32 16.03 11.31 -0.68
N LEU A 33 15.30 10.23 -0.39
CA LEU A 33 15.61 8.91 -0.94
C LEU A 33 15.40 8.89 -2.45
N ALA A 34 16.31 8.23 -3.17
CA ALA A 34 16.09 7.91 -4.57
C ALA A 34 14.85 7.00 -4.73
N PRO A 35 14.16 7.04 -5.89
CA PRO A 35 12.94 6.27 -6.12
C PRO A 35 13.05 4.77 -5.83
N GLU A 36 14.15 4.13 -6.25
CA GLU A 36 14.37 2.69 -6.02
C GLU A 36 14.57 2.36 -4.54
N MET A 37 15.25 3.23 -3.79
CA MET A 37 15.42 3.06 -2.35
C MET A 37 14.09 3.20 -1.62
N LEU A 38 13.26 4.17 -2.02
CA LEU A 38 11.90 4.31 -1.49
C LEU A 38 11.06 3.06 -1.77
N LEU A 39 11.12 2.52 -2.99
CA LEU A 39 10.44 1.27 -3.35
C LEU A 39 10.87 0.12 -2.45
N ASN A 40 12.17 -0.07 -2.24
CA ASN A 40 12.70 -1.11 -1.35
C ASN A 40 12.15 -0.99 0.08
N HIS A 41 12.09 0.23 0.62
CA HIS A 41 11.51 0.47 1.94
C HIS A 41 10.00 0.15 1.99
N THR A 42 9.23 0.53 0.97
CA THR A 42 7.80 0.21 0.92
C THR A 42 7.54 -1.29 0.82
N GLN A 43 8.28 -2.01 -0.03
CA GLN A 43 8.17 -3.46 -0.14
C GLN A 43 8.58 -4.17 1.16
N ALA A 44 9.62 -3.67 1.84
CA ALA A 44 10.03 -4.21 3.14
C ALA A 44 8.97 -3.99 4.24
N ILE A 45 8.19 -2.90 4.18
CA ILE A 45 7.05 -2.70 5.09
C ILE A 45 5.97 -3.73 4.81
N GLU A 46 5.60 -3.92 3.54
CA GLU A 46 4.58 -4.90 3.14
C GLU A 46 4.96 -6.33 3.56
N LEU A 47 6.21 -6.74 3.33
CA LEU A 47 6.70 -8.07 3.73
C LEU A 47 6.66 -8.26 5.24
N ARG A 48 7.07 -7.26 6.03
CA ARG A 48 7.00 -7.32 7.51
C ARG A 48 5.57 -7.40 8.03
N GLN A 49 4.60 -6.88 7.28
CA GLN A 49 3.17 -7.00 7.58
C GLN A 49 2.53 -8.28 6.99
N GLY A 50 3.34 -9.18 6.43
CA GLY A 50 2.88 -10.48 5.97
C GLY A 50 2.29 -10.50 4.56
N ARG A 51 2.56 -9.48 3.72
CA ARG A 51 2.14 -9.52 2.32
C ARG A 51 2.73 -10.76 1.63
N THR A 52 1.86 -11.63 1.13
CA THR A 52 2.24 -12.77 0.28
C THR A 52 1.87 -12.46 -1.17
N ARG A 53 2.79 -12.75 -2.11
CA ARG A 53 2.55 -12.54 -3.53
C ARG A 53 1.83 -13.76 -4.11
N LYS A 54 0.54 -13.62 -4.40
CA LYS A 54 -0.22 -14.67 -5.08
C LYS A 54 0.16 -14.74 -6.56
N ALA A 55 0.10 -15.95 -7.14
CA ALA A 55 0.45 -16.21 -8.53
C ALA A 55 -0.54 -15.58 -9.52
N HIS A 56 -1.79 -15.33 -9.09
CA HIS A 56 -2.81 -14.65 -9.87
C HIS A 56 -3.06 -13.23 -9.35
N ARG A 57 -3.35 -12.30 -10.27
CA ARG A 57 -3.68 -10.90 -9.97
C ARG A 57 -5.14 -10.70 -9.58
N PHE A 58 -5.96 -11.74 -9.79
CA PHE A 58 -7.38 -11.82 -9.50
C PHE A 58 -7.60 -13.15 -8.78
#